data_AF-A0A926ID01-F1
#
_entry.id   AF-A0A926ID01-F1
#
_cell.length_a   1.000
_cell.length_b   1.000
_cell.length_c   1.000
_cell.angle_alpha   90.00
_cell.angle_beta   90.00
_cell.angle_gamma   90.00
#
_symmetry.space_group_name_H-M   'P 1'
#
loop_
_entity.id
_entity.type
_entity.pdbx_description
1 polymer ?
#
loop_
_entity_poly.entity_id
_entity_poly.type
_entity_poly.pdbx_seq_one_letter_code
_entity_poly.pdbx_strand_id
1 'polypeptide(L)' 'MSCCYSDHLCNLVGHKAIIHTGCHCFNVLICDITPCYVKVIDVRSGNIRIFNLDHIDFIEECSC' A
#
# COMPACT_ATOMS: atom_id res chain seq x y z
N MET A 1 -11.64 -10.88 16.97
CA MET A 1 -10.19 -10.63 17.07
C MET A 1 -9.66 -10.42 15.67
N SER A 2 -9.36 -9.18 15.26
CA SER A 2 -8.63 -8.92 14.01
C SER A 2 -8.17 -7.45 13.97
N CYS A 3 -7.38 -7.02 14.96
CA CYS A 3 -6.83 -5.65 14.99
C CYS A 3 -5.33 -5.62 14.65
N CYS A 4 -4.63 -6.75 14.79
CA CYS A 4 -3.16 -6.76 14.65
C CYS A 4 -2.69 -6.54 13.20
N TYR A 5 -3.46 -6.96 12.19
CA TYR A 5 -3.04 -6.80 10.79
C TYR A 5 -3.18 -5.34 10.32
N SER A 6 -4.23 -4.65 10.77
CA SER A 6 -4.43 -3.22 10.50
C SER A 6 -3.37 -2.35 11.17
N ASP A 7 -2.93 -2.71 12.39
CA ASP A 7 -1.92 -1.94 13.13
C ASP A 7 -0.54 -1.99 12.44
N HIS A 8 -0.18 -3.14 11.83
CA HIS A 8 1.07 -3.26 11.08
C HIS A 8 1.03 -2.51 9.74
N LEU A 9 -0.11 -2.51 9.04
CA LEU A 9 -0.27 -1.77 7.79
C LEU A 9 -0.13 -0.26 7.99
N CYS A 10 -0.76 0.30 9.03
CA CYS A 10 -0.68 1.73 9.34
C CYS A 10 0.76 2.23 9.52
N ASN A 11 1.69 1.37 9.95
CA ASN A 11 3.11 1.73 10.08
C ASN A 11 3.80 1.96 8.72
N LEU A 12 3.22 1.49 7.62
CA LEU A 12 3.76 1.71 6.27
C LEU A 12 3.43 3.12 5.74
N VAL A 13 2.57 3.89 6.41
CA VAL A 13 2.29 5.27 6.01
C VAL A 13 3.58 6.11 6.05
N GLY A 14 3.91 6.75 4.93
CA GLY A 14 5.15 7.50 4.74
C GLY A 14 6.32 6.65 4.21
N HIS A 15 6.15 5.33 4.10
CA HIS A 15 7.16 4.42 3.57
C HIS A 15 6.94 4.10 2.09
N LYS A 16 8.04 3.79 1.41
CA LYS A 16 7.98 3.21 0.05
C LYS A 16 7.64 1.74 0.17
N ALA A 17 6.77 1.28 -0.72
CA ALA A 17 6.35 -0.11 -0.78
C ALA A 17 6.10 -0.53 -2.24
N ILE A 18 6.00 -1.84 -2.46
CA ILE A 18 5.54 -2.42 -3.71
C ILE A 18 4.18 -3.07 -3.44
N ILE A 19 3.15 -2.57 -4.11
CA ILE A 19 1.80 -3.17 -4.07
C ILE A 19 1.70 -4.19 -5.21
N HIS A 20 1.37 -5.43 -4.86
CA HIS A 20 1.09 -6.52 -5.80
C HIS A 20 -0.41 -6.72 -5.94
N THR A 21 -0.92 -6.68 -7.17
CA THR A 21 -2.33 -6.95 -7.50
C THR A 21 -2.41 -7.70 -8.83
N GLY A 22 -2.83 -8.97 -8.76
CA GLY A 22 -2.79 -9.93 -9.86
C GLY A 22 -1.39 -10.03 -10.49
N CYS A 23 -1.32 -9.72 -11.79
CA CYS A 23 -0.08 -9.75 -12.56
C CYS A 23 0.69 -8.42 -12.54
N HIS A 24 0.27 -7.43 -11.73
CA HIS A 24 0.83 -6.09 -11.72
C HIS A 24 1.50 -5.77 -10.38
N CYS A 25 2.63 -5.05 -10.46
CA CYS A 25 3.35 -4.54 -9.30
C CYS A 25 3.52 -3.03 -9.43
N PHE A 26 3.27 -2.30 -8.34
CA PHE A 26 3.33 -0.85 -8.31
C PHE A 26 4.31 -0.39 -7.23
N ASN A 27 5.39 0.28 -7.63
CA ASN A 27 6.30 0.94 -6.70
C ASN A 27 5.71 2.30 -6.29
N VAL A 28 5.40 2.42 -5.00
CA VAL A 28 4.54 3.48 -4.48
C VAL A 28 5.07 4.02 -3.16
N LEU A 29 4.73 5.27 -2.86
CA LEU A 29 4.83 5.85 -1.52
C LEU A 29 3.44 5.79 -0.87
N ILE A 30 3.31 5.12 0.27
CA ILE A 30 2.04 5.04 0.97
C ILE A 30 1.76 6.36 1.68
N CYS A 31 0.60 6.95 1.41
CA CYS A 31 0.21 8.23 1.98
C CYS A 31 -0.83 8.09 3.10
N ASP A 32 -1.74 7.15 2.95
CA ASP A 32 -2.83 6.92 3.89
C ASP A 32 -3.36 5.50 3.73
N ILE A 33 -3.75 4.88 4.84
CA ILE A 33 -4.37 3.55 4.86
C ILE A 33 -5.64 3.64 5.68
N THR A 34 -6.73 3.18 5.07
CA THR A 34 -8.02 3.02 5.73
C THR A 34 -8.38 1.53 5.77
N PRO A 35 -9.43 1.14 6.52
CA PRO A 35 -9.87 -0.26 6.53
C PRO A 35 -10.30 -0.81 5.17
N CYS A 36 -10.56 0.04 4.16
CA CYS A 36 -11.07 -0.38 2.85
C CYS A 36 -10.11 -0.09 1.69
N TYR A 37 -9.23 0.89 1.83
CA TYR A 37 -8.35 1.28 0.74
C TYR A 37 -7.01 1.80 1.24
N VAL A 38 -6.02 1.74 0.34
CA VAL A 38 -4.71 2.36 0.48
C VAL A 38 -4.58 3.47 -0.56
N LYS A 39 -4.24 4.68 -0.10
CA LYS A 39 -3.93 5.81 -0.94
C LYS A 39 -2.42 5.95 -1.06
N VAL A 40 -1.95 6.05 -2.29
CA VAL A 40 -0.51 6.10 -2.59
C VAL A 40 -0.16 7.12 -3.64
N ILE A 41 1.13 7.44 -3.72
CA ILE A 41 1.74 8.14 -4.85
C ILE A 41 2.59 7.13 -5.62
N ASP A 42 2.31 6.97 -6.91
CA ASP A 42 3.13 6.18 -7.83
C ASP A 42 4.50 6.84 -7.99
N VAL A 43 5.57 6.14 -7.63
CA VAL A 43 6.92 6.73 -7.58
C VAL A 43 7.44 7.09 -8.97
N ARG A 44 6.97 6.41 -10.02
CA ARG A 44 7.43 6.65 -11.40
C ARG A 44 6.75 7.87 -12.02
N SER A 45 5.46 8.03 -11.75
CA SER A 45 4.64 9.07 -12.39
C SER A 45 4.32 10.26 -11.50
N GLY A 46 4.49 10.14 -10.18
CA GLY A 46 4.06 11.15 -9.20
C GLY A 46 2.54 11.22 -9.02
N ASN A 47 1.77 10.38 -9.72
CA ASN A 47 0.32 10.41 -9.68
C ASN A 47 -0.22 9.75 -8.40
N ILE A 48 -1.29 10.31 -7.87
CA ILE A 48 -2.02 9.71 -6.75
C ILE A 48 -2.88 8.57 -7.28
N ARG A 49 -2.82 7.42 -6.62
CA ARG A 49 -3.67 6.25 -6.88
C ARG A 49 -4.32 5.78 -5.59
N ILE A 50 -5.49 5.15 -5.74
CA ILE A 50 -6.21 4.51 -4.64
C ILE A 50 -6.41 3.06 -5.02
N PHE A 51 -6.02 2.15 -4.12
CA PHE A 51 -6.19 0.72 -4.27
C PHE A 51 -7.17 0.22 -3.22
N ASN A 52 -8.16 -0.58 -3.63
CA ASN A 52 -9.00 -1.30 -2.68
C ASN A 52 -8.17 -2.44 -2.07
N LEU A 53 -8.16 -2.53 -0.74
CA LEU A 53 -7.43 -3.58 -0.01
C LEU A 53 -7.88 -4.99 -0.43
N ASP A 54 -9.17 -5.18 -0.74
CA ASP A 54 -9.70 -6.47 -1.18
C ASP A 54 -9.11 -6.97 -2.52
N HIS A 55 -8.48 -6.07 -3.28
CA HIS A 55 -7.86 -6.38 -4.58
C HIS A 55 -6.33 -6.40 -4.53
N ILE A 56 -5.74 -6.20 -3.34
CA ILE A 56 -4.29 -6.28 -3.14
C ILE A 56 -3.96 -7.67 -2.64
N ASP A 57 -3.08 -8.36 -3.33
CA ASP A 57 -2.62 -9.69 -2.91
C ASP A 57 -1.59 -9.57 -1.79
N PHE A 58 -0.68 -8.59 -1.92
CA PHE A 58 0.45 -8.41 -1.02
C PHE A 58 1.04 -7.00 -1.10
N ILE A 59 1.60 -6.51 0.02
CA ILE A 59 2.37 -5.27 0.08
C ILE A 59 3.77 -5.60 0.61
N GLU A 60 4.78 -5.34 -0.21
CA GLU A 60 6.20 -5.50 0.13
C GLU A 60 6.75 -4.16 0.63
N GLU A 61 7.28 -4.13 1.86
CA GLU A 61 7.98 -2.96 2.37
C GLU A 61 9.36 -2.82 1.71
N CYS A 62 9.67 -1.66 1.11
CA CYS A 62 11.01 -1.40 0.60
C CYS A 62 11.92 -0.93 1.73
N SER A 63 12.61 -1.87 2.37
CA SER A 63 13.69 -1.55 3.32
C SER A 63 14.88 -0.97 2.55
N CYS A 64 15.11 0.34 2.69
CA CYS A 64 16.32 1.00 2.23
C CYS A 64 17.29 1.16 3.41
#